data_AF-A0A7S0I0T3-F1
#
_entry.id   AF-A0A7S0I0T3-F1
#
_cell.length_a   1.000
_cell.length_b   1.000
_cell.length_c   1.000
_cell.angle_alpha   90.00
_cell.angle_beta   90.00
_cell.angle_gamma   90.00
#
_symmetry.space_group_name_H-M   'P 1'
#
loop_
_entity.id
_entity.type
_entity.pdbx_description
1 polymer ?
#
loop_
_entity_poly.entity_id
_entity_poly.type
_entity_poly.pdbx_seq_one_letter_code
_entity_poly.pdbx_strand_id
1 'polypeptide(L)'
;AIVNYEGNKIEKLKLEKCGSAAFEEVHEFAAAIREGTTTWEDLDIDDADVRLKWAGLFHRRKRTPGRFMMRLKVPNGLLTSDHMRFFADTVGIYPADVGVIDITTRQNIQLRGIELQDMTELIDGLQMRGLSNVQSGMDNIRNLVGSPIAGIDPEELVDT
;
A
#
# COMPACT_ATOMS: atom_id res chain seq x y z
N ALA A 1 26.81 19.87 10.25
CA ALA A 1 26.30 21.12 9.66
C ALA A 1 25.14 20.75 8.76
N ILE A 2 23.91 21.13 9.13
CA ILE A 2 22.74 20.89 8.29
C ILE A 2 22.87 21.88 7.13
N VAL A 3 23.26 21.35 5.97
CA VAL A 3 23.28 22.08 4.71
C VAL A 3 21.86 22.61 4.48
N ASN A 4 21.71 23.90 4.19
CA ASN A 4 20.46 24.48 3.71
C ASN A 4 20.05 23.73 2.44
N TYR A 5 19.31 22.64 2.60
CA TYR A 5 18.95 21.77 1.51
C TYR A 5 17.76 22.39 0.77
N GLU A 6 18.03 22.88 -0.44
CA GLU A 6 17.07 23.58 -1.31
C GLU A 6 16.10 22.64 -2.05
N GLY A 7 16.03 21.36 -1.67
CA GLY A 7 15.12 20.42 -2.32
C GLY A 7 13.64 20.75 -2.09
N ASN A 8 12.79 20.10 -2.87
CA ASN A 8 11.34 20.25 -2.78
C ASN A 8 10.80 19.76 -1.42
N LYS A 9 9.51 20.01 -1.13
CA LYS A 9 8.86 19.58 0.13
C LYS A 9 9.07 18.08 0.41
N ILE A 10 8.92 17.22 -0.60
CA ILE A 10 9.03 15.76 -0.43
C ILE A 10 10.44 15.35 -0.02
N GLU A 11 11.46 15.94 -0.65
CA GLU A 11 12.85 15.65 -0.29
C GLU A 11 13.17 16.08 1.14
N LYS A 12 12.63 17.22 1.60
CA LYS A 12 12.76 17.65 3.00
C LYS A 12 12.10 16.66 3.97
N LEU A 13 10.88 16.18 3.65
CA LEU A 13 10.18 15.18 4.47
C LEU A 13 10.95 13.86 4.60
N LYS A 14 11.63 13.44 3.52
CA LYS A 14 12.48 12.24 3.50
C LYS A 14 13.75 12.40 4.34
N LEU A 15 14.31 13.62 4.39
CA LEU A 15 15.48 13.94 5.24
C LEU A 15 15.10 14.01 6.72
N GLU A 16 13.92 14.51 7.04
CA GLU A 16 13.40 14.58 8.41
C GLU A 16 13.20 13.18 9.01
N LYS A 17 12.64 12.26 8.23
CA LYS A 17 12.36 10.89 8.66
C LYS A 17 12.34 9.95 7.46
N CYS A 18 13.09 8.85 7.56
CA CYS A 18 13.23 7.88 6.47
C CYS A 18 11.88 7.23 6.15
N GLY A 19 11.52 7.16 4.86
CA GLY A 19 10.26 6.53 4.43
C GLY A 19 10.15 5.04 4.78
N SER A 20 11.27 4.34 4.99
CA SER A 20 11.24 2.93 5.43
C SER A 20 10.76 2.75 6.86
N ALA A 21 10.73 3.80 7.69
CA ALA A 21 10.14 3.74 9.03
C ALA A 21 8.66 3.31 8.96
N ALA A 22 7.96 3.69 7.88
CA ALA A 22 6.57 3.32 7.64
C ALA A 22 6.31 1.80 7.58
N PHE A 23 7.35 0.97 7.39
CA PHE A 23 7.19 -0.48 7.35
C PHE A 23 6.80 -1.06 8.71
N GLU A 24 7.31 -0.47 9.79
CA GLU A 24 6.99 -0.87 11.17
C GLU A 24 5.90 0.02 11.76
N GLU A 25 6.00 1.33 11.53
CA GLU A 25 5.07 2.31 12.13
C GLU A 25 3.62 2.10 11.73
N VAL A 26 3.36 1.50 10.56
CA VAL A 26 2.00 1.11 10.18
C VAL A 26 1.36 0.17 11.22
N HIS A 27 2.14 -0.76 11.77
CA HIS A 27 1.69 -1.70 12.80
C HIS A 27 1.50 -0.99 14.14
N GLU A 28 2.41 -0.06 14.48
CA GLU A 28 2.32 0.76 15.69
C GLU A 28 1.07 1.66 15.67
N PHE A 29 0.82 2.34 14.54
CA PHE A 29 -0.37 3.18 14.37
C PHE A 29 -1.65 2.35 14.40
N ALA A 30 -1.65 1.18 13.76
CA ALA A 30 -2.80 0.26 13.77
C ALA A 30 -3.12 -0.20 15.21
N ALA A 31 -2.09 -0.59 15.97
CA ALA A 31 -2.24 -1.01 17.37
C ALA A 31 -2.76 0.14 18.25
N ALA A 32 -2.15 1.32 18.14
CA ALA A 32 -2.54 2.48 18.94
C ALA A 32 -4.01 2.90 18.70
N ILE A 33 -4.48 2.89 17.45
CA ILE A 33 -5.87 3.19 17.11
C ILE A 33 -6.81 2.13 17.67
N ARG A 34 -6.44 0.85 17.56
CA ARG A 34 -7.25 -0.25 18.08
C ARG A 34 -7.39 -0.23 19.60
N GLU A 35 -6.33 0.17 20.30
CA GLU A 35 -6.33 0.38 21.75
C GLU A 35 -7.07 1.65 22.16
N GLY A 36 -7.43 2.52 21.22
CA GLY A 36 -8.11 3.78 21.46
C GLY A 36 -7.21 4.85 22.11
N THR A 37 -5.89 4.69 22.03
CA THR A 37 -4.93 5.67 22.56
C THR A 37 -4.73 6.86 21.63
N THR A 38 -5.05 6.69 20.34
CA THR A 38 -4.97 7.72 19.31
C THR A 38 -6.07 7.52 18.27
N THR A 39 -6.30 8.52 17.43
CA THR A 39 -7.16 8.43 16.24
C THR A 39 -6.35 8.69 14.97
N TRP A 40 -6.95 8.49 13.79
CA TRP A 40 -6.24 8.79 12.53
C TRP A 40 -6.00 10.30 12.38
N GLU A 41 -6.86 11.13 12.98
CA GLU A 41 -6.75 12.59 13.00
C GLU A 41 -5.53 13.10 13.80
N ASP A 42 -5.12 12.34 14.81
CA ASP A 42 -4.02 12.69 15.72
C ASP A 42 -2.64 12.33 15.16
N LEU A 43 -2.59 11.56 14.06
CA LEU A 43 -1.33 11.18 13.42
C LEU A 43 -0.66 12.37 12.74
N ASP A 44 0.68 12.33 12.69
CA ASP A 44 1.43 13.28 11.87
C ASP A 44 0.94 13.21 10.42
N ILE A 45 0.53 14.37 9.89
CA ILE A 45 -0.11 14.42 8.58
C ILE A 45 0.86 14.03 7.46
N ASP A 46 2.16 14.31 7.61
CA ASP A 46 3.14 13.92 6.60
C ASP A 46 3.43 12.41 6.68
N ASP A 47 3.33 11.77 7.86
CA ASP A 47 3.31 10.32 7.98
C ASP A 47 2.09 9.70 7.27
N ALA A 48 0.89 10.17 7.60
CA ALA A 48 -0.35 9.63 7.04
C ALA A 48 -0.52 9.88 5.53
N ASP A 49 -0.25 11.11 5.06
CA ASP A 49 -0.45 11.51 3.66
C ASP A 49 0.77 11.20 2.76
N VAL A 50 1.98 11.05 3.31
CA VAL A 50 3.22 10.90 2.51
C VAL A 50 4.00 9.65 2.87
N ARG A 51 4.47 9.46 4.11
CA ARG A 51 5.43 8.39 4.43
C ARG A 51 4.81 7.00 4.37
N LEU A 52 3.55 6.83 4.78
CA LEU A 52 2.81 5.56 4.66
C LEU A 52 2.69 5.03 3.22
N LYS A 53 2.91 5.86 2.20
CA LYS A 53 2.98 5.38 0.80
C LYS A 53 4.21 4.53 0.51
N TRP A 54 5.27 4.60 1.33
CA TRP A 54 6.37 3.62 1.29
C TRP A 54 5.89 2.24 1.75
N ALA A 55 4.93 2.17 2.67
CA ALA A 55 4.20 0.93 3.02
C ALA A 55 3.00 0.69 2.09
N GLY A 56 2.93 1.34 0.93
CA GLY A 56 1.87 1.13 -0.06
C GLY A 56 0.49 1.61 0.37
N LEU A 57 0.38 2.40 1.44
CA LEU A 57 -0.87 2.97 1.93
C LEU A 57 -1.06 4.41 1.45
N PHE A 58 -2.25 4.71 0.95
CA PHE A 58 -2.60 6.01 0.40
C PHE A 58 -3.83 6.54 1.09
N HIS A 59 -3.65 7.49 2.01
CA HIS A 59 -4.76 8.14 2.69
C HIS A 59 -5.67 8.87 1.69
N ARG A 60 -6.99 8.65 1.81
CA ARG A 60 -8.02 9.22 0.94
C ARG A 60 -8.70 10.45 1.55
N ARG A 61 -7.92 11.27 2.25
CA ARG A 61 -8.32 12.45 3.04
C ARG A 61 -9.51 13.27 2.52
N LYS A 62 -9.59 13.55 1.22
CA LYS A 62 -10.65 14.41 0.66
C LYS A 62 -11.97 13.68 0.37
N ARG A 63 -11.92 12.39 0.02
CA ARG A 63 -13.10 11.63 -0.43
C ARG A 63 -13.65 10.71 0.65
N THR A 64 -12.74 10.03 1.36
CA THR A 64 -13.06 9.08 2.43
C THR A 64 -12.02 9.28 3.54
N PRO A 65 -12.18 10.32 4.38
CA PRO A 65 -11.26 10.59 5.50
C PRO A 65 -11.11 9.37 6.42
N GLY A 66 -9.91 9.16 6.96
CA GLY A 66 -9.60 7.99 7.81
C GLY A 66 -9.49 6.65 7.08
N ARG A 67 -9.79 6.62 5.77
CA ARG A 67 -9.70 5.42 4.93
C ARG A 67 -8.50 5.49 3.98
N PHE A 68 -7.93 4.32 3.73
CA PHE A 68 -6.74 4.14 2.92
C PHE A 68 -7.06 3.28 1.69
N MET A 69 -6.33 3.55 0.62
CA MET A 69 -6.13 2.58 -0.44
C MET A 69 -4.78 1.91 -0.23
N MET A 70 -4.74 0.58 -0.23
CA MET A 70 -3.50 -0.19 -0.25
C MET A 70 -3.19 -0.62 -1.68
N ARG A 71 -1.96 -0.38 -2.14
CA ARG A 71 -1.46 -0.90 -3.42
C ARG A 71 -0.41 -1.98 -3.16
N LEU A 72 -0.54 -3.09 -3.87
CA LEU A 72 0.34 -4.23 -3.75
C LEU A 72 1.60 -4.12 -4.65
N LYS A 73 2.41 -5.17 -4.64
CA LYS A 73 3.45 -5.54 -5.58
C LYS A 73 3.06 -6.89 -6.12
N VAL A 74 2.75 -6.93 -7.41
CA VAL A 74 2.31 -8.14 -8.11
C VAL A 74 3.14 -8.21 -9.39
N PRO A 75 4.40 -8.68 -9.30
CA PRO A 75 5.24 -8.87 -10.47
C PRO A 75 4.52 -9.70 -11.51
N ASN A 76 4.62 -9.25 -12.75
CA ASN A 76 3.94 -9.83 -13.89
C ASN A 76 2.39 -9.99 -13.78
N GLY A 77 1.75 -9.37 -12.78
CA GLY A 77 0.30 -9.48 -12.57
C GLY A 77 -0.20 -10.85 -12.12
N LEU A 78 0.72 -11.74 -11.71
CA LEU A 78 0.40 -13.13 -11.35
C LEU A 78 -0.26 -13.22 -9.97
N LEU A 79 -1.47 -13.79 -9.94
CA LEU A 79 -2.25 -13.99 -8.73
C LEU A 79 -2.89 -15.37 -8.74
N THR A 80 -3.08 -15.94 -7.56
CA THR A 80 -3.81 -17.20 -7.39
C THR A 80 -5.27 -16.92 -7.06
N SER A 81 -6.11 -17.95 -7.17
CA SER A 81 -7.51 -17.85 -6.72
C SER A 81 -7.62 -17.59 -5.21
N ASP A 82 -6.63 -18.03 -4.41
CA ASP A 82 -6.57 -17.75 -2.97
C ASP A 82 -6.35 -16.26 -2.70
N HIS A 83 -5.46 -15.60 -3.45
CA HIS A 83 -5.25 -14.15 -3.34
C HIS A 83 -6.55 -13.38 -3.58
N MET A 84 -7.28 -13.74 -4.64
CA MET A 84 -8.53 -13.07 -4.99
C MET A 84 -9.61 -13.24 -3.93
N ARG A 85 -9.72 -14.42 -3.31
CA ARG A 85 -10.64 -14.66 -2.18
C ARG A 85 -10.24 -13.82 -0.97
N PHE A 86 -8.97 -13.83 -0.61
CA PHE A 86 -8.46 -13.03 0.50
C PHE A 86 -8.72 -11.52 0.32
N PHE A 87 -8.53 -10.99 -0.89
CA PHE A 87 -8.84 -9.58 -1.17
C PHE A 87 -10.33 -9.29 -1.01
N ALA A 88 -11.20 -10.18 -1.51
CA ALA A 88 -12.64 -10.05 -1.39
C ALA A 88 -13.10 -10.09 0.07
N ASP A 89 -12.58 -11.03 0.86
CA ASP A 89 -12.90 -11.16 2.29
C ASP A 89 -12.41 -9.93 3.09
N THR A 90 -11.22 -9.42 2.77
CA THR A 90 -10.66 -8.22 3.41
C THR A 90 -11.49 -6.98 3.13
N VAL A 91 -11.87 -6.76 1.86
CA VAL A 91 -12.56 -5.54 1.45
C VAL A 91 -14.07 -5.63 1.72
N GLY A 92 -14.64 -6.84 1.71
CA GLY A 92 -16.07 -7.11 1.84
C GLY A 92 -16.67 -6.78 3.21
N ILE A 93 -15.85 -6.56 4.24
CA ILE A 93 -16.32 -6.09 5.55
C ILE A 93 -16.69 -4.60 5.54
N TYR A 94 -16.20 -3.83 4.56
CA TYR A 94 -16.47 -2.40 4.45
C TYR A 94 -17.70 -2.14 3.56
N PRO A 95 -18.42 -1.01 3.77
CA PRO A 95 -19.56 -0.66 2.95
C PRO A 95 -19.21 -0.62 1.44
N ALA A 96 -20.12 -1.09 0.60
CA ALA A 96 -19.85 -1.33 -0.83
C ALA A 96 -19.49 -0.06 -1.64
N ASP A 97 -19.82 1.12 -1.14
CA ASP A 97 -19.48 2.42 -1.73
C ASP A 97 -18.03 2.87 -1.43
N VAL A 98 -17.38 2.24 -0.44
CA VAL A 98 -15.98 2.52 -0.06
C VAL A 98 -15.05 1.31 -0.24
N GLY A 99 -15.54 0.10 0.05
CA GLY A 99 -14.85 -1.17 -0.09
C GLY A 99 -14.86 -1.66 -1.53
N VAL A 100 -13.81 -1.33 -2.29
CA VAL A 100 -13.69 -1.70 -3.71
C VAL A 100 -12.27 -2.20 -4.01
N ILE A 101 -12.19 -3.14 -4.96
CA ILE A 101 -10.92 -3.65 -5.50
C ILE A 101 -10.77 -3.17 -6.93
N ASP A 102 -9.64 -2.55 -7.27
CA ASP A 102 -9.33 -2.12 -8.64
C ASP A 102 -8.12 -2.83 -9.22
N ILE A 103 -8.22 -3.19 -10.51
CA ILE A 103 -7.08 -3.53 -11.34
C ILE A 103 -6.48 -2.24 -11.90
N THR A 104 -5.17 -2.06 -11.76
CA THR A 104 -4.47 -0.87 -12.26
C THR A 104 -3.90 -1.06 -13.66
N THR A 105 -3.55 0.04 -14.32
CA THR A 105 -2.83 0.06 -15.61
C THR A 105 -1.43 -0.56 -15.57
N ARG A 106 -0.95 -0.99 -14.39
CA ARG A 106 0.33 -1.69 -14.20
C ARG A 106 0.12 -3.12 -13.71
N GLN A 107 -0.97 -3.77 -14.13
CA GLN A 107 -1.31 -5.17 -13.81
C GLN A 107 -1.15 -5.49 -12.31
N ASN A 108 -1.71 -4.62 -11.49
CA ASN A 108 -1.56 -4.66 -10.04
C ASN A 108 -2.92 -4.41 -9.39
N ILE A 109 -3.06 -4.76 -8.12
CA ILE A 109 -4.29 -4.65 -7.35
C ILE A 109 -4.23 -3.48 -6.38
N GLN A 110 -5.36 -2.79 -6.24
CA GLN A 110 -5.59 -1.81 -5.18
C GLN A 110 -6.81 -2.21 -4.36
N LEU A 111 -6.64 -2.29 -3.04
CA LEU A 111 -7.70 -2.50 -2.08
C LEU A 111 -8.11 -1.14 -1.50
N ARG A 112 -9.40 -0.83 -1.42
CA ARG A 112 -9.90 0.48 -0.94
C ARG A 112 -10.82 0.32 0.26
N GLY A 113 -10.97 1.43 0.99
CA GLY A 113 -11.91 1.53 2.12
C GLY A 113 -11.33 1.09 3.45
N ILE A 114 -10.03 0.77 3.49
CA ILE A 114 -9.40 0.10 4.64
C ILE A 114 -9.09 1.12 5.73
N GLU A 115 -9.44 0.80 6.98
CA GLU A 115 -9.08 1.60 8.16
C GLU A 115 -7.68 1.25 8.62
N LEU A 116 -6.98 2.22 9.21
CA LEU A 116 -5.60 2.02 9.65
C LEU A 116 -5.48 0.93 10.73
N GLN A 117 -6.51 0.78 11.57
CA GLN A 117 -6.56 -0.22 12.65
C GLN A 117 -6.52 -1.68 12.15
N ASP A 118 -6.93 -1.92 10.90
CA ASP A 118 -7.01 -3.25 10.28
C ASP A 118 -5.77 -3.59 9.43
N MET A 119 -4.79 -2.68 9.37
CA MET A 119 -3.64 -2.84 8.46
C MET A 119 -2.71 -3.96 8.85
N THR A 120 -2.52 -4.20 10.16
CA THR A 120 -1.65 -5.27 10.64
C THR A 120 -2.11 -6.63 10.12
N GLU A 121 -3.38 -6.99 10.33
CA GLU A 121 -3.94 -8.26 9.87
C GLU A 121 -3.87 -8.41 8.36
N LEU A 122 -4.13 -7.33 7.63
CA LEU A 122 -4.04 -7.34 6.17
C LEU A 122 -2.60 -7.58 5.70
N ILE A 123 -1.63 -6.85 6.26
CA ILE A 123 -0.21 -7.00 5.89
C ILE A 123 0.27 -8.41 6.21
N ASP A 124 -0.05 -8.93 7.39
CA ASP A 124 0.31 -10.30 7.79
C ASP A 124 -0.34 -11.34 6.85
N GLY A 125 -1.63 -11.15 6.53
CA GLY A 125 -2.37 -12.01 5.61
C GLY A 125 -1.82 -11.99 4.18
N LEU A 126 -1.27 -10.86 3.71
CA LEU A 126 -0.55 -10.75 2.44
C LEU A 126 0.79 -11.49 2.50
N GLN A 127 1.57 -11.29 3.57
CA GLN A 127 2.87 -11.92 3.74
C GLN A 127 2.76 -13.46 3.78
N MET A 128 1.76 -13.99 4.49
CA MET A 128 1.45 -15.43 4.52
C MET A 128 1.15 -16.00 3.12
N ARG A 129 0.75 -15.16 2.16
CA ARG A 129 0.45 -15.51 0.77
C ARG A 129 1.59 -15.15 -0.19
N GLY A 130 2.75 -14.75 0.32
CA GLY A 130 3.89 -14.36 -0.50
C GLY A 130 3.69 -13.05 -1.28
N LEU A 131 2.74 -12.21 -0.86
CA LEU A 131 2.47 -10.90 -1.44
C LEU A 131 3.10 -9.80 -0.59
N SER A 132 3.35 -8.65 -1.22
CA SER A 132 3.87 -7.45 -0.54
C SER A 132 3.15 -6.20 -1.01
N ASN A 133 3.07 -5.19 -0.16
CA ASN A 133 2.60 -3.82 -0.42
C ASN A 133 3.73 -2.79 -0.40
N VAL A 134 4.94 -3.21 0.02
CA VAL A 134 6.08 -2.34 0.27
C VAL A 134 6.55 -1.65 -1.01
N GLN A 135 6.92 -0.38 -0.88
CA GLN A 135 7.48 0.46 -1.92
C GLN A 135 6.63 0.55 -3.20
N SER A 136 5.30 0.52 -3.07
CA SER A 136 4.36 0.60 -4.21
C SER A 136 3.92 2.04 -4.55
N GLY A 137 4.25 3.01 -3.68
CA GLY A 137 3.95 4.44 -3.81
C GLY A 137 5.18 5.33 -3.80
N MET A 138 4.95 6.65 -3.85
CA MET A 138 5.98 7.70 -3.76
C MET A 138 7.23 7.44 -4.61
N ASP A 139 8.40 7.80 -4.09
CA ASP A 139 9.69 7.80 -4.77
C ASP A 139 10.32 6.40 -4.69
N ASN A 140 9.57 5.42 -5.20
CA ASN A 140 9.98 4.02 -5.28
C ASN A 140 9.79 3.45 -6.69
N ILE A 141 10.53 2.38 -6.98
CA ILE A 141 10.27 1.53 -8.14
C ILE A 141 8.83 1.03 -8.03
N ARG A 142 8.06 1.13 -9.12
CA ARG A 142 6.64 0.73 -9.11
C ARG A 142 6.49 -0.76 -9.34
N ASN A 143 5.30 -1.21 -9.76
CA ASN A 143 5.10 -2.61 -10.12
C ASN A 143 5.95 -2.97 -11.33
N LEU A 144 6.55 -4.16 -11.30
CA LEU A 144 7.28 -4.73 -12.43
C LEU A 144 6.27 -5.33 -13.39
N VAL A 145 6.23 -4.78 -14.60
CA VAL A 145 5.30 -5.19 -15.65
C VAL A 145 6.06 -6.08 -16.63
N GLY A 146 5.46 -7.22 -16.97
CA GLY A 146 5.93 -8.19 -17.95
C GLY A 146 4.80 -8.60 -18.89
N SER A 147 5.01 -9.67 -19.65
CA SER A 147 3.99 -10.22 -20.55
C SER A 147 2.87 -10.94 -19.75
N PRO A 148 1.59 -10.64 -20.01
CA PRO A 148 0.47 -11.30 -19.33
C PRO A 148 0.31 -12.78 -19.72
N ILE A 149 1.01 -13.24 -20.76
CA ILE A 149 1.00 -14.61 -21.27
C ILE A 149 2.41 -15.23 -21.24
N ALA A 150 3.28 -14.71 -20.38
CA ALA A 150 4.62 -15.25 -20.17
C ALA A 150 4.55 -16.72 -19.70
N GLY A 151 5.41 -17.58 -20.27
CA GLY A 151 5.43 -19.02 -20.04
C GLY A 151 4.28 -19.80 -20.68
N ILE A 152 3.38 -19.13 -21.41
CA ILE A 152 2.19 -19.72 -22.05
C ILE A 152 2.24 -19.55 -23.57
N ASP A 153 2.66 -18.38 -24.06
CA ASP A 153 2.69 -18.06 -25.48
C ASP A 153 3.80 -18.80 -26.22
N PRO A 154 3.50 -19.66 -27.21
CA PRO A 154 4.53 -20.37 -27.98
C PRO A 154 5.39 -19.42 -28.84
N GLU A 155 4.96 -18.18 -29.05
CA GLU A 155 5.72 -17.15 -29.77
C GLU A 155 6.52 -16.23 -28.84
N GLU A 156 6.54 -16.48 -27.52
CA GLU A 156 7.30 -15.64 -26.61
C GLU A 156 8.81 -15.70 -26.87
N LEU A 157 9.48 -14.56 -26.74
CA LEU A 157 10.94 -14.51 -26.85
C LEU A 157 11.63 -15.04 -25.59
N VAL A 158 11.03 -14.74 -24.43
CA VAL A 158 11.52 -15.12 -23.09
C VAL A 158 10.37 -14.95 -22.09
N ASP A 159 10.29 -15.85 -21.12
CA ASP A 159 9.41 -15.72 -19.95
C ASP A 159 9.90 -14.55 -19.06
N THR A 160 9.01 -13.59 -18.79
CA THR A 160 9.32 -12.30 -18.16
C THR A 160 8.85 -12.20 -16.71
#